data_AF-A0A0G1WNT7-F1
#
_entry.id   AF-A0A0G1WNT7-F1
#
_cell.length_a   1.000
_cell.length_b   1.000
_cell.length_c   1.000
_cell.angle_alpha   90.00
_cell.angle_beta   90.00
_cell.angle_gamma   90.00
#
_symmetry.space_group_name_H-M   'P 1'
#
loop_
_entity.id
_entity.type
_entity.pdbx_description
1 polymer ?
#
loop_
_entity_poly.entity_id
_entity_poly.type
_entity_poly.pdbx_seq_one_letter_code
_entity_poly.pdbx_strand_id
1 'polypeptide(L)'
;MEDPRIKAKLARERLTLDSVPTRGQRVYLLDNANLSAGGDAVDVTNTMHPEFRAFAVKLTKDMGLRLCGVDLMVDGDIVQSPESYWVLEINSAPGLDHYVKTGKAQQKIVENMYLEVLKHMENR
;
A
#
# COMPACT_ATOMS: atom_id res chain seq x y z
N MET A 1 -25.86 -4.32 -1.75
CA MET A 1 -25.05 -3.67 -0.70
C MET A 1 -25.27 -4.45 0.60
N GLU A 2 -24.73 -5.65 0.68
CA GLU A 2 -24.53 -6.42 1.92
C GLU A 2 -23.31 -7.30 1.66
N ASP A 3 -22.18 -7.02 2.31
CA ASP A 3 -21.02 -7.91 2.26
C ASP A 3 -21.14 -8.92 3.41
N PRO A 4 -21.41 -10.21 3.12
CA PRO A 4 -21.61 -11.22 4.15
C PRO A 4 -20.36 -11.43 5.03
N ARG A 5 -19.17 -11.07 4.53
CA ARG A 5 -17.91 -11.18 5.26
C ARG A 5 -17.89 -10.27 6.49
N ILE A 6 -18.52 -9.10 6.41
CA ILE A 6 -18.62 -8.15 7.53
C ILE A 6 -19.44 -8.74 8.67
N LYS A 7 -20.62 -9.30 8.37
CA LYS A 7 -21.49 -9.96 9.37
C LYS A 7 -20.74 -11.11 10.05
N ALA A 8 -20.03 -11.93 9.28
CA ALA A 8 -19.24 -13.04 9.80
C ALA A 8 -18.07 -12.56 10.70
N LYS A 9 -17.36 -11.49 10.30
CA LYS A 9 -16.28 -10.90 11.09
C LYS A 9 -16.79 -10.37 12.44
N LEU A 10 -17.87 -9.58 12.43
CA LEU A 10 -18.49 -9.04 13.64
C LEU A 10 -18.96 -10.15 14.59
N ALA A 11 -19.59 -11.21 14.05
CA ALA A 11 -20.05 -12.33 14.87
C ALA A 11 -18.91 -13.03 15.61
N ARG A 12 -17.72 -13.18 15.00
CA ARG A 12 -16.51 -13.72 15.67
C ARG A 12 -16.03 -12.84 16.82
N GLU A 13 -16.29 -11.53 16.76
CA GLU A 13 -16.00 -10.57 17.82
C GLU A 13 -17.18 -10.38 18.79
N ARG A 14 -18.24 -11.20 18.66
CA ARG A 14 -19.49 -11.12 19.45
C ARG A 14 -20.23 -9.78 19.27
N LEU A 15 -20.11 -9.20 18.09
CA LEU A 15 -20.78 -7.97 17.66
C LEU A 15 -21.82 -8.27 16.58
N THR A 16 -22.74 -7.32 16.40
CA THR A 16 -23.73 -7.27 15.32
C THR A 16 -23.64 -5.93 14.61
N LEU A 17 -24.33 -5.77 13.47
CA LEU A 17 -24.41 -4.47 12.79
C LEU A 17 -25.11 -3.40 13.64
N ASP A 18 -25.96 -3.80 14.59
CA ASP A 18 -26.66 -2.91 15.51
C ASP A 18 -25.83 -2.59 16.78
N SER A 19 -24.67 -3.22 16.94
CA SER A 19 -23.80 -2.98 18.08
C SER A 19 -23.23 -1.56 18.03
N VAL A 20 -23.28 -0.85 19.16
CA VAL A 20 -22.70 0.49 19.30
C VAL A 20 -21.32 0.36 19.96
N PRO A 21 -20.21 0.66 19.25
CA PRO A 21 -18.88 0.61 19.83
C PRO A 21 -18.73 1.63 20.97
N THR A 22 -17.99 1.25 22.00
CA THR A 22 -17.62 2.20 23.06
C THR A 22 -16.62 3.23 22.54
N ARG A 23 -16.53 4.40 23.19
CA ARG A 23 -15.61 5.45 22.77
C ARG A 23 -14.16 4.92 22.77
N GLY A 24 -13.50 5.01 21.62
CA GLY A 24 -12.11 4.56 21.43
C GLY A 24 -11.97 3.10 21.04
N GLN A 25 -13.05 2.33 21.01
CA GLN A 25 -13.04 0.95 20.52
C GLN A 25 -12.83 0.93 19.01
N ARG A 26 -11.79 0.21 18.56
CA ARG A 26 -11.58 -0.11 17.15
C ARG A 26 -12.29 -1.42 16.83
N VAL A 27 -13.15 -1.42 15.81
CA VAL A 27 -13.86 -2.60 15.32
C VAL A 27 -13.37 -2.88 13.91
N TYR A 28 -12.83 -4.07 13.67
CA TYR A 28 -12.33 -4.47 12.36
C TYR A 28 -13.46 -5.14 11.58
N LEU A 29 -13.81 -4.58 10.42
CA LEU A 29 -14.93 -5.09 9.61
C LEU A 29 -14.54 -6.25 8.69
N LEU A 30 -13.25 -6.38 8.36
CA LEU A 30 -12.67 -7.46 7.56
C LEU A 30 -11.27 -7.80 8.09
N ASP A 31 -10.76 -8.99 7.76
CA ASP A 31 -9.39 -9.42 8.14
C ASP A 31 -8.32 -8.94 7.14
N ASN A 32 -8.72 -8.48 5.95
CA ASN A 32 -7.82 -7.90 4.97
C ASN A 32 -7.93 -6.38 4.96
N ALA A 33 -6.84 -5.71 4.58
CA ALA A 33 -6.75 -4.26 4.47
C ALA A 33 -6.84 -3.77 3.01
N ASN A 34 -7.55 -4.52 2.15
CA ASN A 34 -7.62 -4.18 0.73
C ASN A 34 -8.36 -2.86 0.54
N LEU A 35 -7.74 -1.91 -0.18
CA LEU A 35 -8.35 -0.61 -0.48
C LEU A 35 -9.67 -0.74 -1.25
N SER A 36 -9.78 -1.74 -2.12
CA SER A 36 -11.02 -2.05 -2.87
C SER A 36 -12.17 -2.53 -1.98
N ALA A 37 -11.87 -3.00 -0.76
CA ALA A 37 -12.85 -3.41 0.24
C ALA A 37 -13.06 -2.34 1.34
N GLY A 38 -12.51 -1.13 1.17
CA GLY A 38 -12.64 -0.03 2.12
C GLY A 38 -11.54 0.03 3.18
N GLY A 39 -10.41 -0.65 2.97
CA GLY A 39 -9.22 -0.48 3.81
C GLY A 39 -8.58 0.90 3.65
N ASP A 40 -7.77 1.28 4.64
CA ASP A 40 -7.03 2.55 4.65
C ASP A 40 -5.61 2.37 4.07
N ALA A 41 -5.14 3.39 3.35
CA ALA A 41 -3.75 3.48 2.92
C ALA A 41 -3.03 4.59 3.71
N VAL A 42 -1.81 4.33 4.15
CA VAL A 42 -0.96 5.33 4.81
C VAL A 42 0.29 5.54 3.97
N ASP A 43 0.53 6.78 3.58
CA ASP A 43 1.76 7.16 2.86
C ASP A 43 2.92 7.28 3.84
N VAL A 44 3.88 6.36 3.71
CA VAL A 44 5.06 6.25 4.59
C VAL A 44 6.35 6.67 3.89
N THR A 45 6.25 7.31 2.71
CA THR A 45 7.40 7.65 1.86
C THR A 45 8.50 8.42 2.60
N ASN A 46 8.11 9.32 3.51
CA ASN A 46 9.05 10.18 4.24
C ASN A 46 9.49 9.62 5.60
N THR A 47 8.87 8.53 6.06
CA THR A 47 9.16 7.93 7.38
C THR A 47 9.92 6.63 7.25
N MET A 48 9.75 5.89 6.15
CA MET A 48 10.43 4.63 5.89
C MET A 48 11.96 4.81 5.81
N HIS A 49 12.70 3.85 6.35
CA HIS A 49 14.15 3.82 6.30
C HIS A 49 14.65 3.83 4.84
N PRO A 50 15.63 4.69 4.48
CA PRO A 50 16.09 4.84 3.10
C PRO A 50 16.58 3.55 2.43
N GLU A 51 17.02 2.56 3.22
CA GLU A 51 17.50 1.28 2.69
C GLU A 51 16.40 0.45 2.02
N PHE A 52 15.14 0.51 2.47
CA PHE A 52 14.04 -0.15 1.77
C PHE A 52 13.85 0.42 0.37
N ARG A 53 13.94 1.75 0.23
CA ARG A 53 13.88 2.44 -1.07
C ARG A 53 15.07 2.04 -1.95
N ALA A 54 16.28 2.04 -1.39
CA ALA A 54 17.48 1.66 -2.13
C ALA A 54 17.40 0.21 -2.62
N PHE A 55 16.90 -0.69 -1.77
CA PHE A 55 16.63 -2.08 -2.11
C PHE A 55 15.62 -2.21 -3.26
N ALA A 56 14.45 -1.56 -3.16
CA ALA A 56 13.43 -1.63 -4.20
C ALA A 56 13.94 -1.10 -5.55
N VAL A 57 14.70 0.00 -5.55
CA VAL A 57 15.34 0.55 -6.76
C VAL A 57 16.37 -0.42 -7.34
N LYS A 58 17.19 -1.05 -6.50
CA LYS A 58 18.17 -2.05 -6.95
C LYS A 58 17.46 -3.26 -7.58
N LEU A 59 16.44 -3.79 -6.90
CA LEU A 59 15.67 -4.94 -7.38
C LEU A 59 14.98 -4.66 -8.71
N THR A 60 14.41 -3.45 -8.88
CA THR A 60 13.83 -2.99 -10.15
C THR A 60 14.85 -3.09 -11.30
N LYS A 61 16.09 -2.63 -11.05
CA LYS A 61 17.18 -2.70 -12.04
C LYS A 61 17.63 -4.13 -12.31
N ASP A 62 17.76 -4.94 -11.27
CA ASP A 62 18.18 -6.34 -11.39
C ASP A 62 17.18 -7.16 -12.22
N MET A 63 15.88 -6.80 -12.17
CA MET A 63 14.82 -7.38 -13.02
C MET A 63 14.76 -6.80 -14.43
N GLY A 64 15.63 -5.84 -14.79
CA GLY A 64 15.62 -5.17 -16.08
C GLY A 64 14.38 -4.29 -16.33
N LEU A 65 13.67 -3.91 -15.27
CA LEU A 65 12.48 -3.08 -15.35
C LEU A 65 12.85 -1.60 -15.20
N ARG A 66 12.08 -0.74 -15.87
CA ARG A 66 12.21 0.74 -15.74
C ARG A 66 11.32 1.30 -14.65
N LEU A 67 10.19 0.63 -14.41
CA LEU A 67 9.17 0.95 -13.42
C LEU A 67 8.58 -0.38 -12.96
N CYS A 68 8.46 -0.56 -11.65
CA CYS A 68 7.66 -1.61 -11.05
C CYS A 68 7.21 -1.20 -9.64
N GLY A 69 6.18 -1.87 -9.13
CA GLY A 69 5.89 -1.92 -7.70
C GLY A 69 6.60 -3.11 -7.08
N VAL A 70 7.16 -2.93 -5.88
CA VAL A 70 7.78 -4.01 -5.10
C VAL A 70 7.02 -4.12 -3.79
N ASP A 71 6.39 -5.26 -3.58
CA ASP A 71 5.62 -5.53 -2.37
C ASP A 71 6.49 -6.28 -1.37
N LEU A 72 6.67 -5.69 -0.19
CA LEU A 72 7.51 -6.20 0.88
C LEU A 72 6.65 -6.57 2.09
N MET A 73 6.95 -7.73 2.68
CA MET A 73 6.57 -8.03 4.05
C MET A 73 7.76 -7.74 4.94
N VAL A 74 7.61 -6.84 5.91
CA VAL A 74 8.66 -6.42 6.83
C VAL A 74 8.32 -6.95 8.22
N ASP A 75 9.28 -7.62 8.86
CA ASP A 75 9.20 -7.93 10.28
C ASP A 75 9.79 -6.77 11.08
N GLY A 76 9.01 -6.18 11.98
CA GLY A 76 9.38 -4.98 12.73
C GLY A 76 8.89 -3.66 12.13
N ASP A 77 9.61 -2.58 12.42
CA ASP A 77 9.23 -1.20 12.04
C ASP A 77 9.99 -0.74 10.80
N ILE A 78 9.25 -0.28 9.79
CA ILE A 78 9.79 0.23 8.53
C ILE A 78 10.65 1.49 8.68
N VAL A 79 10.60 2.18 9.82
CA VAL A 79 11.43 3.36 10.11
C VAL A 79 12.86 2.95 10.51
N GLN A 80 13.05 1.71 10.99
CA GLN A 80 14.35 1.18 11.37
C GLN A 80 15.08 0.55 10.18
N SER A 81 16.38 0.30 10.35
CA SER A 81 17.17 -0.40 9.35
C SER A 81 16.55 -1.77 9.06
N PRO A 82 16.46 -2.21 7.79
CA PRO A 82 15.92 -3.51 7.44
C PRO A 82 16.73 -4.65 8.07
N GLU A 83 16.14 -5.38 9.00
CA GLU A 83 16.76 -6.59 9.57
C GLU A 83 16.21 -7.87 8.92
N SER A 84 14.87 -7.98 8.84
CA SER A 84 14.18 -9.15 8.31
C SER A 84 12.98 -8.73 7.46
N TYR A 85 13.01 -9.07 6.18
CA TYR A 85 11.94 -8.77 5.23
C TYR A 85 11.94 -9.77 4.08
N TRP A 86 10.79 -9.89 3.41
CA TRP A 86 10.57 -10.77 2.27
C TRP A 86 9.94 -10.01 1.12
N VAL A 87 10.44 -10.24 -0.09
CA VAL A 87 9.78 -9.80 -1.31
C VAL A 87 8.61 -10.73 -1.57
N LEU A 88 7.40 -10.18 -1.63
CA LEU A 88 6.19 -10.93 -1.93
C LEU A 88 5.93 -10.96 -3.43
N GLU A 89 6.01 -9.79 -4.08
CA GLU A 89 5.69 -9.60 -5.49
C GLU A 89 6.51 -8.46 -6.11
N ILE A 90 6.76 -8.57 -7.42
CA ILE A 90 7.26 -7.47 -8.25
C ILE A 90 6.29 -7.29 -9.42
N ASN A 91 5.59 -6.17 -9.44
CA ASN A 91 4.59 -5.87 -10.46
C ASN A 91 5.14 -4.86 -11.47
N SER A 92 5.31 -5.26 -12.73
CA SER A 92 5.85 -4.41 -13.80
C SER A 92 4.92 -3.27 -14.23
N ALA A 93 3.64 -3.31 -13.82
CA ALA A 93 2.64 -2.28 -14.07
C ALA A 93 1.84 -2.01 -12.79
N PRO A 94 2.45 -1.33 -11.79
CA PRO A 94 1.78 -1.07 -10.53
C PRO A 94 0.59 -0.12 -10.70
N GLY A 95 -0.53 -0.47 -10.08
CA GLY A 95 -1.71 0.41 -10.03
C GLY A 95 -1.51 1.55 -9.03
N LEU A 96 -1.71 2.79 -9.47
CA LEU A 96 -1.59 3.99 -8.62
C LEU A 96 -2.92 4.70 -8.40
N ASP A 97 -4.03 4.12 -8.87
CA ASP A 97 -5.37 4.74 -8.87
C ASP A 97 -5.92 5.04 -7.48
N HIS A 98 -5.51 4.26 -6.49
CA HIS A 98 -5.86 4.53 -5.09
C HIS A 98 -4.93 5.58 -4.48
N TYR A 99 -3.61 5.44 -4.69
CA TYR A 99 -2.61 6.37 -4.16
C TYR A 99 -2.83 7.80 -4.63
N VAL A 100 -3.10 8.01 -5.92
CA VAL A 100 -3.36 9.34 -6.52
C VAL A 100 -4.56 10.06 -5.89
N LYS A 101 -5.52 9.32 -5.33
CA LYS A 101 -6.74 9.85 -4.72
C LYS A 101 -6.61 10.16 -3.23
N THR A 102 -5.49 9.79 -2.60
CA THR A 102 -5.27 10.01 -1.16
C THR A 102 -5.03 11.48 -0.81
N GLY A 103 -4.59 12.31 -1.76
CA GLY A 103 -4.39 13.73 -1.54
C GLY A 103 -3.73 14.46 -2.72
N LYS A 104 -3.76 15.80 -2.68
CA LYS A 104 -3.17 16.64 -3.74
C LYS A 104 -1.65 16.44 -3.89
N ALA A 105 -0.95 16.15 -2.79
CA ALA A 105 0.48 15.89 -2.83
C ALA A 105 0.77 14.57 -3.57
N GLN A 106 0.06 13.51 -3.23
CA GLN A 106 0.18 12.19 -3.87
C GLN A 106 -0.23 12.25 -5.34
N GLN A 107 -1.26 13.01 -5.67
CA GLN A 107 -1.62 13.29 -7.06
C GLN A 107 -0.43 13.83 -7.86
N LYS A 108 0.23 14.87 -7.34
CA LYS A 108 1.38 15.51 -8.00
C LYS A 108 2.59 14.58 -8.10
N ILE A 109 2.80 13.70 -7.12
CA ILE A 109 3.86 12.68 -7.17
C ILE A 109 3.64 11.73 -8.35
N VAL A 110 2.41 11.22 -8.51
CA VAL A 110 2.06 10.30 -9.60
C VAL A 110 2.16 10.98 -10.96
N GLU A 111 1.63 12.20 -11.10
CA GLU A 111 1.72 12.99 -12.32
C GLU A 111 3.17 13.23 -12.75
N ASN A 112 4.03 13.65 -11.82
CA ASN A 112 5.45 13.89 -12.09
C ASN A 112 6.17 12.59 -12.49
N MET A 113 5.87 11.47 -11.82
CA MET A 113 6.46 10.17 -12.15
C MET A 113 6.12 9.77 -13.59
N TYR A 114 4.84 9.83 -13.98
CA TYR A 114 4.43 9.51 -15.35
C TYR A 114 5.03 10.47 -16.38
N LEU A 115 5.12 11.77 -16.07
CA LEU A 115 5.77 12.75 -16.94
C LEU A 115 7.23 12.37 -17.20
N GLU A 116 7.98 11.96 -16.17
CA GLU A 116 9.37 11.52 -16.34
C GLU A 116 9.47 10.23 -17.16
N VAL A 117 8.56 9.27 -16.95
CA VAL A 117 8.50 8.05 -17.78
C VAL A 117 8.25 8.40 -19.26
N LEU A 118 7.29 9.28 -19.55
CA LEU A 118 6.96 9.70 -20.92
C LEU A 118 8.15 10.40 -21.61
N LYS A 119 8.81 11.34 -20.93
CA LYS A 119 10.02 12.00 -21.46
C LYS A 119 11.11 11.00 -21.83
N HIS A 120 11.31 9.97 -21.03
CA HIS A 120 12.31 8.93 -21.31
C HIS A 120 11.89 7.95 -22.42
N MET A 121 10.59 7.87 -22.72
CA MET A 121 10.08 7.12 -23.87
C MET A 121 10.24 7.89 -25.18
N GLU A 122 10.09 9.22 -25.16
CA GLU A 122 10.26 10.09 -26.34
C GLU A 122 11.72 10.28 -26.76
N ASN A 123 12.66 10.22 -25.82
CA ASN A 123 14.11 10.36 -26.08
C ASN A 123 14.77 9.04 -26.57
N ARG A 124 14.05 8.18 -27.29
CA ARG A 124 14.54 6.92 -27.87
C ARG A 124 14.48 6.92 -29.38
#